data_AF-F9Z6N2-F1
#
_entry.id   AF-F9Z6N2-F1
#
_cell.length_a   1.000
_cell.length_b   1.000
_cell.length_c   1.000
_cell.angle_alpha   90.00
_cell.angle_beta   90.00
_cell.angle_gamma   90.00
#
_symmetry.space_group_name_H-M   'P 1'
#
loop_
_entity.id
_entity.type
_entity.pdbx_description
1 polymer ?
#
loop_
_entity_poly.entity_id
_entity_poly.type
_entity_poly.pdbx_seq_one_letter_code
_entity_poly.pdbx_strand_id
1 'polypeptide(L)'
;MKPDEYYQKQIDHYTARLKQIKKRRNLITLAKLLTFGYMIFLIYLLINHSTQPLLLLGIGAILVFIFLTLWDSQIIYRQHLIEELLRINTLESDYLAGNFSALDQGERFNDPAHPYAHDLDLFGEDSLFQHLNRTVTFSGTQKLVSWLLSLSKDPEVIHSRQQAAEELCAEPEWCQHFRAAGALHPTQALDAVILKSGPTESPFFSKHSTVRLILWIANTIVIVSWAVTSFTPLPFSISLVLSLLQLSALALYIKKINAYHQRLNLFLKTISNYLPLVRLIHDQSFRSPYLQKIRHSLFTPESNSLQALTQLHRIQNNLDQRGNIVIAFILNGLYLKDFHTLLRLDHWRKKYGPDIETWTDVLSEADALISMANYRFNHPAYCLPVICQDRLLDTEEIGHPLLKSERNVTNDFSIRSLHQIAIVTGANMAGKSTFLRTIGVNLILAQSGNVVCSRYFAFQPMTLFTSMRTTDSLSKDTSYFHAELLRLQQLVNIAQQEDKVFIILDEMLKGTNSVDKLNGSLAFLKRILSYPISGLVATHDLALGELADDFPEHFFNVCFEIVHSGSQITYDYKLHPGISSNMNASILLKQMGLI
;
A
#
# COMPACT_ATOMS: atom_id res chain seq x y z
N MET A 1 -12.19 22.13 6.67
CA MET A 1 -13.20 21.74 5.66
C MET A 1 -13.54 20.29 5.94
N LYS A 2 -14.83 19.90 5.92
CA LYS A 2 -15.18 18.49 6.14
C LYS A 2 -14.68 17.64 4.96
N PRO A 3 -14.31 16.36 5.16
CA PRO A 3 -13.83 15.50 4.08
C PRO A 3 -14.81 15.41 2.90
N ASP A 4 -16.10 15.23 3.19
CA ASP A 4 -17.17 15.10 2.19
C ASP A 4 -17.27 16.35 1.29
N GLU A 5 -17.22 17.54 1.89
CA GLU A 5 -17.19 18.81 1.15
C GLU A 5 -15.91 18.93 0.30
N TYR A 6 -14.77 18.49 0.84
CA TYR A 6 -13.48 18.54 0.16
C TYR A 6 -13.48 17.66 -1.09
N TYR A 7 -13.93 16.41 -0.97
CA TYR A 7 -14.01 15.47 -2.09
C TYR A 7 -14.99 15.96 -3.16
N GLN A 8 -16.17 16.47 -2.77
CA GLN A 8 -17.11 17.03 -3.73
C GLN A 8 -16.51 18.21 -4.52
N LYS A 9 -15.82 19.12 -3.83
CA LYS A 9 -15.13 20.25 -4.48
C LYS A 9 -14.05 19.78 -5.46
N GLN A 10 -13.27 18.75 -5.10
CA GLN A 10 -12.25 18.19 -5.99
C GLN A 10 -12.87 17.46 -7.18
N ILE A 11 -13.97 16.72 -7.00
CA ILE A 11 -14.74 16.08 -8.08
C ILE A 11 -15.18 17.14 -9.09
N ASP A 12 -15.79 18.23 -8.63
CA ASP A 12 -16.24 19.32 -9.50
C ASP A 12 -15.06 19.98 -10.24
N HIS A 13 -13.96 20.24 -9.52
CA HIS A 13 -12.73 20.81 -10.09
C HIS A 13 -12.17 19.92 -11.21
N TYR A 14 -11.94 18.64 -10.94
CA TYR A 14 -11.34 17.72 -11.90
C TYR A 14 -12.28 17.38 -13.05
N THR A 15 -13.60 17.33 -12.82
CA THR A 15 -14.59 17.15 -13.89
C THR A 15 -14.54 18.31 -14.89
N ALA A 16 -14.51 19.56 -14.39
CA ALA A 16 -14.39 20.74 -15.25
C ALA A 16 -13.06 20.75 -16.03
N ARG A 17 -11.95 20.41 -15.35
CA ARG A 17 -10.61 20.36 -15.95
C ARG A 17 -10.48 19.25 -17.00
N LEU A 18 -11.08 18.09 -16.75
CA LEU A 18 -11.12 16.97 -17.70
C LEU A 18 -11.85 17.36 -18.99
N LYS A 19 -12.98 18.08 -18.88
CA LYS A 19 -13.71 18.62 -20.04
C LYS A 19 -12.84 19.58 -20.87
N GLN A 20 -12.08 20.46 -20.21
CA GLN A 20 -11.16 21.38 -20.89
C GLN A 20 -10.02 20.64 -21.60
N ILE A 21 -9.41 19.64 -20.96
CA ILE A 21 -8.34 18.83 -21.55
C ILE A 21 -8.84 18.04 -22.75
N LYS A 22 -10.00 17.37 -22.65
CA LYS A 22 -10.60 16.63 -23.76
C LYS A 22 -10.86 17.54 -24.97
N LYS A 23 -11.34 18.77 -24.75
CA LYS A 23 -11.51 19.77 -25.82
C LYS A 23 -10.18 20.14 -26.48
N ARG A 24 -9.13 20.40 -25.69
CA ARG A 24 -7.78 20.71 -26.23
C ARG A 24 -7.20 19.55 -27.03
N ARG A 25 -7.36 18.32 -26.54
CA ARG A 25 -6.92 17.10 -27.25
C ARG A 25 -7.62 16.96 -28.59
N ASN A 26 -8.94 17.14 -28.65
CA ASN A 26 -9.69 17.06 -29.91
C ASN A 26 -9.20 18.07 -30.95
N LEU A 27 -8.82 19.29 -30.53
CA LEU A 27 -8.23 20.28 -31.43
C LEU A 27 -6.86 19.83 -31.96
N ILE A 28 -6.00 19.25 -31.12
CA ILE A 28 -4.70 18.70 -31.56
C ILE A 28 -4.91 17.52 -32.52
N THR A 29 -5.84 16.62 -32.23
CA THR A 29 -6.18 15.50 -33.12
C THR A 29 -6.65 16.01 -34.48
N LEU A 30 -7.51 17.03 -34.51
CA LEU A 30 -7.93 17.67 -35.75
C LEU A 30 -6.75 18.31 -36.50
N ALA A 31 -5.87 19.03 -35.80
CA ALA A 31 -4.67 19.61 -36.40
C ALA A 31 -3.75 18.52 -36.99
N LYS A 32 -3.57 17.39 -36.29
CA LYS A 32 -2.80 16.23 -36.80
C LYS A 32 -3.42 15.68 -38.08
N LEU A 33 -4.74 15.50 -38.12
CA LEU A 33 -5.44 15.03 -39.33
C LEU A 33 -5.28 16.00 -40.51
N LEU A 34 -5.41 17.30 -40.27
CA LEU A 34 -5.21 18.33 -41.29
C LEU A 34 -3.77 18.33 -41.81
N THR A 35 -2.77 18.26 -40.92
CA THR A 35 -1.35 18.17 -41.33
C THR A 35 -1.05 16.88 -42.08
N PHE A 36 -1.69 15.76 -41.73
CA PHE A 36 -1.55 14.50 -42.46
C PHE A 36 -2.16 14.57 -43.86
N GLY A 37 -3.37 15.13 -44.00
CA GLY A 37 -3.97 15.39 -45.30
C GLY A 37 -3.11 16.33 -46.16
N TYR A 38 -2.53 17.36 -45.54
CA TYR A 38 -1.60 18.27 -46.21
C TYR A 38 -0.32 17.56 -46.68
N MET A 39 0.23 16.63 -45.88
CA MET A 39 1.37 15.80 -46.31
C MET A 39 1.04 14.94 -47.53
N ILE A 40 -0.15 14.32 -47.58
CA ILE A 40 -0.59 13.54 -48.75
C ILE A 40 -0.69 14.45 -49.98
N PHE A 41 -1.27 15.63 -49.82
CA PHE A 41 -1.39 16.62 -50.90
C PHE A 41 -0.02 17.07 -51.42
N LEU A 42 0.94 17.31 -50.53
CA LEU A 42 2.32 17.64 -50.90
C LEU A 42 3.02 16.49 -51.64
N ILE A 43 2.79 15.24 -51.24
CA ILE A 43 3.33 14.07 -51.94
C ILE A 43 2.76 14.00 -53.37
N TYR A 44 1.45 14.21 -53.53
CA TYR A 44 0.81 14.26 -54.86
C TYR A 44 1.43 15.37 -55.74
N LEU A 45 1.62 16.58 -55.20
CA LEU A 45 2.26 17.67 -55.93
C LEU A 45 3.71 17.38 -56.29
N LEU A 46 4.46 16.73 -55.38
CA LEU A 46 5.85 16.36 -55.61
C LEU A 46 6.00 15.35 -56.76
N ILE A 47 5.06 14.42 -56.90
CA ILE A 47 5.04 13.44 -58.00
C ILE A 47 4.80 14.14 -59.36
N ASN A 48 3.94 15.17 -59.39
CA ASN A 48 3.54 15.85 -60.63
C ASN A 48 4.45 17.02 -61.02
N HIS A 49 5.04 17.70 -60.05
CA HIS A 49 5.83 18.92 -60.23
C HIS A 49 7.08 18.87 -59.33
N SER A 50 8.13 18.18 -59.77
CA SER A 50 9.38 18.02 -59.00
C SER A 50 10.12 19.35 -58.79
N THR A 51 9.77 20.11 -57.75
CA THR A 51 10.43 21.39 -57.40
C THR A 51 11.02 21.34 -55.99
N GLN A 52 12.22 21.90 -55.80
CA GLN A 52 12.89 21.99 -54.49
C GLN A 52 12.05 22.63 -53.37
N PRO A 53 11.24 23.69 -53.57
CA PRO A 53 10.41 24.26 -52.50
C PRO A 53 9.36 23.27 -51.94
N LEU A 54 8.83 22.34 -52.75
CA LEU A 54 7.88 21.33 -52.27
C LEU A 54 8.52 20.36 -51.28
N LEU A 55 9.82 20.04 -51.46
CA LEU A 55 10.57 19.20 -50.52
C LEU A 55 10.74 19.87 -49.16
N LEU A 56 11.06 21.17 -49.13
CA LEU A 56 11.20 21.94 -47.89
C LEU A 56 9.86 22.04 -47.14
N LEU A 57 8.76 22.27 -47.85
CA LEU A 57 7.41 22.26 -47.27
C LEU A 57 7.04 20.88 -46.71
N GLY A 58 7.41 19.80 -47.40
CA GLY A 58 7.22 18.43 -46.93
C GLY A 58 7.95 18.15 -45.61
N ILE A 59 9.22 18.53 -45.52
CA ILE A 59 10.00 18.43 -44.28
C ILE A 59 9.36 19.25 -43.16
N GLY A 60 8.93 20.48 -43.44
CA GLY A 60 8.22 21.33 -42.49
C GLY A 60 6.94 20.69 -41.96
N ALA A 61 6.13 20.09 -42.83
CA ALA A 61 4.90 19.40 -42.46
C ALA A 61 5.17 18.17 -41.56
N ILE A 62 6.23 17.40 -41.85
CA ILE A 62 6.68 16.29 -41.00
C ILE A 62 7.10 16.78 -39.61
N LEU A 63 7.87 17.87 -39.53
CA LEU A 63 8.29 18.44 -38.24
C LEU A 63 7.10 18.93 -37.41
N VAL A 64 6.13 19.61 -38.03
CA VAL A 64 4.89 20.01 -37.37
C VAL A 64 4.10 18.79 -36.89
N PHE A 65 4.00 17.75 -37.70
CA PHE A 65 3.31 16.51 -37.32
C PHE A 65 3.99 15.81 -36.13
N ILE A 66 5.32 15.74 -36.13
CA ILE A 66 6.11 15.20 -35.00
C ILE A 66 5.86 16.05 -33.74
N PHE A 67 5.93 17.38 -33.84
CA PHE A 67 5.67 18.29 -32.74
C PHE A 67 4.26 18.09 -32.15
N LEU A 68 3.23 18.05 -33.01
CA LEU A 68 1.85 17.80 -32.58
C LEU A 68 1.70 16.42 -31.92
N THR A 69 2.41 15.41 -32.40
CA THR A 69 2.38 14.07 -31.81
C THR A 69 3.03 14.03 -30.43
N LEU A 70 4.17 14.69 -30.25
CA LEU A 70 4.84 14.81 -28.95
C LEU A 70 3.98 15.61 -27.95
N TRP A 71 3.33 16.67 -28.42
CA TRP A 71 2.42 17.47 -27.59
C TRP A 71 1.17 16.68 -27.19
N ASP A 72 0.57 15.95 -28.13
CA ASP A 72 -0.56 15.05 -27.88
C ASP A 72 -0.21 14.01 -26.79
N SER A 73 0.98 13.40 -26.86
CA SER A 73 1.45 12.47 -25.81
C SER A 73 1.50 13.11 -24.41
N GLN A 74 1.92 14.37 -24.29
CA GLN A 74 1.92 15.09 -23.01
C GLN A 74 0.50 15.40 -22.52
N ILE A 75 -0.41 15.73 -23.44
CA ILE A 75 -1.82 15.98 -23.09
C ILE A 75 -2.50 14.68 -22.64
N ILE A 76 -2.23 13.56 -23.31
CA ILE A 76 -2.75 12.24 -22.93
C ILE A 76 -2.32 11.88 -21.51
N TYR A 77 -1.04 12.05 -21.17
CA TYR A 77 -0.55 11.81 -19.81
C TYR A 77 -1.30 12.67 -18.77
N ARG A 78 -1.48 13.97 -19.05
CA ARG A 78 -2.23 14.88 -18.17
C ARG A 78 -3.71 14.50 -18.07
N GLN A 79 -4.31 14.00 -19.15
CA GLN A 79 -5.69 13.53 -19.15
C GLN A 79 -5.84 12.36 -18.19
N HIS A 80 -4.99 11.34 -18.31
CA HIS A 80 -5.04 10.16 -17.45
C HIS A 80 -4.79 10.50 -15.98
N LEU A 81 -3.84 11.41 -15.68
CA LEU A 81 -3.63 11.87 -14.32
C LEU A 81 -4.89 12.50 -13.71
N ILE A 82 -5.61 13.33 -14.47
CA ILE A 82 -6.85 13.95 -14.00
C ILE A 82 -7.98 12.93 -13.88
N GLU A 83 -8.06 11.96 -14.79
CA GLU A 83 -9.02 10.85 -14.69
C GLU A 83 -8.80 10.04 -13.41
N GLU A 84 -7.54 9.75 -13.06
CA GLU A 84 -7.21 9.06 -11.80
C GLU A 84 -7.49 9.92 -10.56
N LEU A 85 -7.19 11.22 -10.59
CA LEU A 85 -7.54 12.13 -9.49
C LEU A 85 -9.06 12.20 -9.28
N LEU A 86 -9.83 12.29 -10.36
CA LEU A 86 -11.29 12.23 -10.30
C LEU A 86 -11.75 10.91 -9.70
N ARG A 87 -11.22 9.77 -10.18
CA ARG A 87 -11.55 8.44 -9.68
C ARG A 87 -11.24 8.30 -8.18
N ILE A 88 -10.09 8.80 -7.72
CA ILE A 88 -9.71 8.79 -6.30
C ILE A 88 -10.71 9.57 -5.46
N ASN A 89 -11.06 10.80 -5.87
CA ASN A 89 -11.99 11.62 -5.09
C ASN A 89 -13.41 11.03 -5.08
N THR A 90 -13.87 10.44 -6.19
CA THR A 90 -15.13 9.69 -6.24
C THR A 90 -15.09 8.46 -5.32
N LEU A 91 -14.01 7.69 -5.34
CA LEU A 91 -13.81 6.53 -4.47
C LEU A 91 -13.87 6.91 -2.98
N GLU A 92 -13.23 8.00 -2.57
CA GLU A 92 -13.30 8.46 -1.16
C GLU A 92 -14.68 9.02 -0.80
N SER A 93 -15.36 9.68 -1.73
CA SER A 93 -16.75 10.10 -1.53
C SER A 93 -17.70 8.91 -1.34
N ASP A 94 -17.53 7.86 -2.14
CA ASP A 94 -18.29 6.61 -2.01
C ASP A 94 -17.98 5.91 -0.67
N TYR A 95 -16.70 5.90 -0.27
CA TYR A 95 -16.27 5.38 1.03
C TYR A 95 -16.97 6.09 2.19
N LEU A 96 -17.01 7.43 2.19
CA LEU A 96 -17.69 8.22 3.22
C LEU A 96 -19.22 8.02 3.21
N ALA A 97 -19.80 7.68 2.05
CA ALA A 97 -21.19 7.26 1.93
C ALA A 97 -21.45 5.81 2.39
N GLY A 98 -20.41 5.08 2.80
CA GLY A 98 -20.49 3.70 3.27
C GLY A 98 -20.45 2.65 2.15
N ASN A 99 -19.98 3.00 0.96
CA ASN A 99 -19.72 2.07 -0.14
C ASN A 99 -18.22 1.86 -0.34
N PHE A 100 -17.73 0.70 0.12
CA PHE A 100 -16.33 0.30 0.05
C PHE A 100 -16.08 -0.87 -0.92
N SER A 101 -17.07 -1.24 -1.74
CA SER A 101 -16.99 -2.40 -2.67
C SER A 101 -15.82 -2.34 -3.66
N ALA A 102 -15.35 -1.14 -4.01
CA ALA A 102 -14.23 -0.94 -4.93
C ALA A 102 -12.84 -1.03 -4.25
N LEU A 103 -12.77 -1.20 -2.93
CA LEU A 103 -11.54 -1.25 -2.15
C LEU A 103 -11.09 -2.70 -1.93
N ASP A 104 -9.77 -2.92 -1.93
CA ASP A 104 -9.16 -4.24 -1.69
C ASP A 104 -9.46 -4.72 -0.26
N GLN A 105 -10.10 -5.88 -0.16
CA GLN A 105 -10.47 -6.55 1.10
C GLN A 105 -9.28 -7.21 1.80
N GLY A 106 -8.20 -7.52 1.08
CA GLY A 106 -7.01 -8.11 1.68
C GLY A 106 -7.15 -9.59 2.08
N GLU A 107 -8.15 -10.33 1.59
CA GLU A 107 -8.41 -11.74 1.93
C GLU A 107 -7.16 -12.65 1.85
N ARG A 108 -6.25 -12.37 0.91
CA ARG A 108 -4.97 -13.07 0.75
C ARG A 108 -4.04 -13.02 1.98
N PHE A 109 -4.29 -12.12 2.92
CA PHE A 109 -3.52 -11.95 4.16
C PHE A 109 -4.23 -12.52 5.39
N ASN A 110 -5.43 -13.08 5.21
CA ASN A 110 -6.21 -13.65 6.29
C ASN A 110 -5.58 -14.98 6.75
N ASP A 111 -5.07 -15.00 7.99
CA ASP A 111 -4.50 -16.17 8.63
C ASP A 111 -5.26 -16.48 9.94
N PRO A 112 -6.07 -17.55 9.98
CA PRO A 112 -6.78 -17.97 11.18
C PRO A 112 -5.87 -18.33 12.37
N ALA A 113 -4.61 -18.68 12.12
CA ALA A 113 -3.65 -19.02 13.18
C ALA A 113 -3.02 -17.77 13.83
N HIS A 114 -3.20 -16.59 13.23
CA HIS A 114 -2.65 -15.36 13.76
C HIS A 114 -3.19 -15.08 15.19
N PRO A 115 -2.39 -14.52 16.11
CA PRO A 115 -2.83 -14.27 17.49
C PRO A 115 -4.12 -13.43 17.61
N TYR A 116 -4.41 -12.55 16.64
CA TYR A 116 -5.57 -11.65 16.71
C TYR A 116 -6.25 -11.26 15.39
N ALA A 117 -5.66 -11.55 14.22
CA ALA A 117 -6.10 -10.91 12.97
C ALA A 117 -7.50 -11.35 12.53
N HIS A 118 -7.78 -12.65 12.64
CA HIS A 118 -9.06 -13.24 12.24
C HIS A 118 -10.22 -12.86 13.17
N ASP A 119 -9.98 -12.74 14.47
CA ASP A 119 -11.00 -12.40 15.47
C ASP A 119 -11.45 -10.93 15.38
N LEU A 120 -10.53 -10.06 14.97
CA LEU A 120 -10.72 -8.60 14.93
C LEU A 120 -11.06 -8.07 13.54
N ASP A 121 -11.45 -8.94 12.60
CA ASP A 121 -11.87 -8.57 11.25
C ASP A 121 -10.82 -7.67 10.55
N LEU A 122 -9.54 -8.07 10.66
CA LEU A 122 -8.44 -7.26 10.11
C LEU A 122 -8.43 -7.29 8.58
N PHE A 123 -8.82 -8.42 7.99
CA PHE A 123 -8.92 -8.65 6.54
C PHE A 123 -10.28 -9.26 6.18
N GLY A 124 -10.67 -9.08 4.92
CA GLY A 124 -11.92 -9.57 4.36
C GLY A 124 -12.92 -8.46 4.05
N GLU A 125 -14.17 -8.84 3.81
CA GLU A 125 -15.26 -7.91 3.57
C GLU A 125 -15.55 -7.06 4.81
N ASP A 126 -15.68 -5.73 4.64
CA ASP A 126 -15.96 -4.77 5.72
C ASP A 126 -14.91 -4.84 6.84
N SER A 127 -13.63 -5.00 6.46
CA SER A 127 -12.50 -5.16 7.37
C SER A 127 -11.73 -3.86 7.64
N LEU A 128 -10.96 -3.85 8.73
CA LEU A 128 -10.08 -2.72 9.06
C LEU A 128 -9.09 -2.40 7.91
N PHE A 129 -8.51 -3.42 7.27
CA PHE A 129 -7.63 -3.23 6.13
C PHE A 129 -8.33 -2.56 4.95
N GLN A 130 -9.56 -2.97 4.62
CA GLN A 130 -10.33 -2.37 3.52
C GLN A 130 -10.58 -0.87 3.75
N HIS A 131 -10.81 -0.48 5.01
CA HIS A 131 -11.02 0.91 5.41
C HIS A 131 -9.72 1.73 5.40
N LEU A 132 -8.59 1.10 5.72
CA LEU A 132 -7.28 1.76 5.82
C LEU A 132 -6.54 1.87 4.49
N ASN A 133 -6.55 0.82 3.67
CA ASN A 133 -5.61 0.65 2.57
C ASN A 133 -5.93 1.56 1.38
N ARG A 134 -4.96 2.39 1.00
CA ARG A 134 -4.92 3.26 -0.18
C ARG A 134 -3.55 3.25 -0.87
N THR A 135 -2.70 2.28 -0.51
CA THR A 135 -1.35 2.15 -1.07
C THR A 135 -1.43 1.88 -2.57
N VAL A 136 -0.48 2.39 -3.33
CA VAL A 136 -0.44 2.23 -4.79
C VAL A 136 0.64 1.30 -5.29
N THR A 137 1.52 0.87 -4.38
CA THR A 137 2.56 -0.12 -4.62
C THR A 137 2.28 -1.41 -3.86
N PHE A 138 2.62 -2.56 -4.44
CA PHE A 138 2.44 -3.85 -3.78
C PHE A 138 3.31 -3.97 -2.52
N SER A 139 4.55 -3.46 -2.57
CA SER A 139 5.44 -3.40 -1.40
C SER A 139 4.88 -2.47 -0.32
N GLY A 140 4.27 -1.34 -0.70
CA GLY A 140 3.53 -0.46 0.22
C GLY A 140 2.39 -1.19 0.93
N THR A 141 1.59 -1.97 0.20
CA THR A 141 0.55 -2.81 0.79
C THR A 141 1.15 -3.80 1.80
N GLN A 142 2.23 -4.50 1.44
CA GLN A 142 2.89 -5.45 2.35
C GLN A 142 3.43 -4.75 3.60
N LYS A 143 3.98 -3.54 3.46
CA LYS A 143 4.47 -2.73 4.59
C LYS A 143 3.32 -2.35 5.52
N LEU A 144 2.19 -1.86 4.99
CA LEU A 144 1.00 -1.55 5.80
C LEU A 144 0.49 -2.80 6.54
N VAL A 145 0.36 -3.93 5.83
CA VAL A 145 -0.04 -5.22 6.42
C VAL A 145 0.92 -5.63 7.53
N SER A 146 2.23 -5.47 7.34
CA SER A 146 3.22 -5.78 8.38
C SER A 146 3.05 -4.94 9.64
N TRP A 147 2.65 -3.67 9.52
CA TRP A 147 2.38 -2.82 10.69
C TRP A 147 1.10 -3.20 11.43
N LEU A 148 0.14 -3.81 10.72
CA LEU A 148 -1.11 -4.29 11.30
C LEU A 148 -1.00 -5.69 11.91
N LEU A 149 -0.08 -6.53 11.41
CA LEU A 149 0.16 -7.91 11.90
C LEU A 149 1.30 -8.00 12.91
N SER A 150 2.25 -7.07 12.88
CA SER A 150 3.39 -7.01 13.79
C SER A 150 3.43 -5.65 14.47
N LEU A 151 2.65 -5.53 15.54
CA LEU A 151 2.47 -4.27 16.25
C LEU A 151 3.80 -3.82 16.88
N SER A 152 4.14 -2.53 16.72
CA SER A 152 5.36 -1.99 17.30
C SER A 152 5.23 -1.92 18.82
N LYS A 153 6.26 -2.40 19.53
CA LYS A 153 6.42 -2.21 20.98
C LYS A 153 7.31 -1.02 21.33
N ASP A 154 7.94 -0.40 20.32
CA ASP A 154 8.81 0.77 20.48
C ASP A 154 7.98 2.07 20.38
N PRO A 155 7.90 2.87 21.46
CA PRO A 155 7.21 4.16 21.47
C PRO A 155 7.71 5.14 20.40
N GLU A 156 9.01 5.18 20.16
CA GLU A 156 9.61 6.13 19.21
C GLU A 156 9.18 5.82 17.78
N VAL A 157 9.09 4.53 17.44
CA VAL A 157 8.59 4.08 16.13
C VAL A 157 7.12 4.48 15.94
N ILE A 158 6.28 4.27 16.95
CA ILE A 158 4.86 4.65 16.89
C ILE A 158 4.72 6.17 16.72
N HIS A 159 5.41 6.93 17.56
CA HIS A 159 5.38 8.39 17.53
C HIS A 159 5.90 8.96 16.20
N SER A 160 6.97 8.37 15.65
CA SER A 160 7.51 8.77 14.34
C SER A 160 6.51 8.59 13.19
N ARG A 161 5.70 7.52 13.23
CA ARG A 161 4.62 7.26 12.27
C ARG A 161 3.46 8.23 12.47
N GLN A 162 3.07 8.51 13.72
CA GLN A 162 2.04 9.49 14.06
C GLN A 162 2.37 10.87 13.48
N GLN A 163 3.58 11.36 13.71
CA GLN A 163 4.04 12.66 13.21
C GLN A 163 4.08 12.72 11.67
N ALA A 164 4.56 11.65 11.03
CA ALA A 164 4.62 11.58 9.58
C ALA A 164 3.21 11.54 8.95
N ALA A 165 2.31 10.72 9.50
CA ALA A 165 0.92 10.65 9.04
C ALA A 165 0.17 11.96 9.28
N GLU A 166 0.47 12.68 10.37
CA GLU A 166 -0.07 14.03 10.64
C GLU A 166 0.31 15.04 9.57
N GLU A 167 1.61 15.11 9.26
CA GLU A 167 2.13 16.03 8.25
C GLU A 167 1.50 15.75 6.88
N LEU A 168 1.43 14.48 6.48
CA LEU A 168 0.81 14.07 5.22
C LEU A 168 -0.70 14.33 5.20
N CYS A 169 -1.39 14.16 6.33
CA CYS A 169 -2.82 14.46 6.46
C CYS A 169 -3.12 15.95 6.21
N ALA A 170 -2.16 16.84 6.51
CA ALA A 170 -2.28 18.26 6.25
C ALA A 170 -2.12 18.62 4.76
N GLU A 171 -1.59 17.71 3.93
CA GLU A 171 -1.32 17.90 2.50
C GLU A 171 -2.10 16.89 1.63
N PRO A 172 -3.45 16.86 1.70
CA PRO A 172 -4.25 15.83 1.04
C PRO A 172 -4.13 15.88 -0.50
N GLU A 173 -3.93 17.06 -1.10
CA GLU A 173 -3.72 17.19 -2.55
C GLU A 173 -2.44 16.48 -3.00
N TRP A 174 -1.35 16.62 -2.24
CA TRP A 174 -0.09 15.93 -2.55
C TRP A 174 -0.25 14.41 -2.41
N CYS A 175 -0.91 13.93 -1.36
CA CYS A 175 -1.22 12.50 -1.18
C CYS A 175 -2.05 11.94 -2.34
N GLN A 176 -3.06 12.67 -2.80
CA GLN A 176 -3.86 12.28 -3.97
C GLN A 176 -3.03 12.26 -5.26
N HIS A 177 -2.13 13.23 -5.46
CA HIS A 177 -1.21 13.22 -6.60
C HIS A 177 -0.24 12.05 -6.57
N PHE A 178 0.29 11.68 -5.40
CA PHE A 178 1.12 10.49 -5.23
C PHE A 178 0.34 9.22 -5.62
N ARG A 179 -0.88 9.07 -5.09
CA ARG A 179 -1.75 7.94 -5.40
C ARG A 179 -2.09 7.88 -6.89
N ALA A 180 -2.45 9.01 -7.50
CA ALA A 180 -2.76 9.07 -8.93
C ALA A 180 -1.54 8.70 -9.78
N ALA A 181 -0.35 9.19 -9.43
CA ALA A 181 0.88 8.87 -10.15
C ALA A 181 1.24 7.37 -10.08
N GLY A 182 1.02 6.73 -8.94
CA GLY A 182 1.24 5.28 -8.78
C GLY A 182 0.18 4.43 -9.49
N ALA A 183 -1.09 4.86 -9.47
CA ALA A 183 -2.19 4.16 -10.13
C ALA A 183 -2.04 4.09 -11.66
N LEU A 184 -1.37 5.07 -12.29
CA LEU A 184 -1.06 5.04 -13.72
C LEU A 184 -0.07 3.92 -14.10
N HIS A 185 0.68 3.40 -13.12
CA HIS A 185 1.71 2.40 -13.31
C HIS A 185 1.61 1.31 -12.24
N PRO A 186 0.51 0.54 -12.21
CA PRO A 186 0.21 -0.37 -11.11
C PRO A 186 1.28 -1.47 -11.01
N THR A 187 1.78 -1.67 -9.80
CA THR A 187 2.72 -2.76 -9.49
C THR A 187 1.99 -4.01 -9.00
N GLN A 188 2.49 -5.19 -9.33
CA GLN A 188 1.94 -6.49 -8.97
C GLN A 188 2.85 -7.27 -8.01
N ALA A 189 2.37 -8.38 -7.44
CA ALA A 189 3.17 -9.23 -6.56
C ALA A 189 4.47 -9.73 -7.21
N LEU A 190 4.43 -10.02 -8.52
CA LEU A 190 5.59 -10.44 -9.30
C LEU A 190 6.69 -9.37 -9.33
N ASP A 191 6.32 -8.09 -9.24
CA ASP A 191 7.28 -6.98 -9.22
C ASP A 191 8.18 -7.02 -8.00
N ALA A 192 7.65 -7.33 -6.81
CA ALA A 192 8.46 -7.43 -5.59
C ALA A 192 9.50 -8.56 -5.67
N VAL A 193 9.13 -9.71 -6.25
CA VAL A 193 10.06 -10.84 -6.46
C VAL A 193 11.15 -10.47 -7.47
N ILE A 194 10.78 -9.74 -8.52
CA ILE A 194 11.71 -9.28 -9.56
C ILE A 194 12.70 -8.24 -9.03
N LEU A 195 12.24 -7.33 -8.17
CA LEU A 195 13.09 -6.34 -7.53
C LEU A 195 14.13 -7.00 -6.63
N LYS A 196 13.73 -7.99 -5.83
CA LYS A 196 14.63 -8.75 -4.96
C LYS A 196 15.62 -9.62 -5.73
N SER A 197 15.21 -10.18 -6.87
CA SER A 197 16.08 -11.05 -7.67
C SER A 197 17.08 -10.27 -8.52
N GLY A 198 16.74 -9.05 -8.96
CA GLY A 198 17.62 -8.13 -9.68
C GLY A 198 18.30 -8.71 -10.94
N PRO A 199 18.99 -7.90 -11.75
CA PRO A 199 19.87 -8.43 -12.77
C PRO A 199 21.15 -8.94 -12.11
N THR A 200 21.41 -10.24 -12.02
CA THR A 200 22.69 -10.72 -11.44
C THR A 200 23.81 -10.83 -12.48
N GLU A 201 23.47 -11.09 -13.75
CA GLU A 201 24.46 -11.42 -14.78
C GLU A 201 24.89 -10.22 -15.63
N SER A 202 26.19 -9.93 -15.68
CA SER A 202 26.71 -8.94 -16.63
C SER A 202 26.49 -9.41 -18.08
N PRO A 203 26.30 -8.50 -19.05
CA PRO A 203 26.16 -8.88 -20.46
C PRO A 203 27.31 -9.79 -20.91
N PHE A 204 27.04 -10.76 -21.79
CA PHE A 204 27.97 -11.80 -22.24
C PHE A 204 29.33 -11.29 -22.75
N PHE A 205 29.41 -10.02 -23.15
CA PHE A 205 30.60 -9.36 -23.71
C PHE A 205 31.23 -8.32 -22.78
N SER A 206 30.59 -7.99 -21.66
CA SER A 206 31.01 -6.91 -20.74
C SER A 206 32.17 -7.28 -19.81
N LYS A 207 32.54 -8.57 -19.75
CA LYS A 207 33.60 -9.08 -18.86
C LYS A 207 35.01 -8.66 -19.28
N HIS A 208 35.22 -8.22 -20.52
CA HIS A 208 36.52 -7.85 -21.06
C HIS A 208 36.59 -6.37 -21.39
N SER A 209 37.52 -5.63 -20.77
CA SER A 209 37.75 -4.20 -21.03
C SER A 209 38.12 -3.91 -22.48
N THR A 210 38.75 -4.87 -23.16
CA THR A 210 39.12 -4.82 -24.58
C THR A 210 37.92 -4.67 -25.51
N VAL A 211 36.75 -5.23 -25.15
CA VAL A 211 35.54 -5.12 -25.97
C VAL A 211 35.04 -3.67 -26.04
N ARG A 212 35.15 -2.91 -24.95
CA ARG A 212 34.78 -1.49 -24.93
C ARG A 212 35.67 -0.67 -25.86
N LEU A 213 36.97 -0.96 -25.86
CA LEU A 213 37.94 -0.31 -26.74
C LEU A 213 37.66 -0.64 -28.21
N ILE A 214 37.41 -1.92 -28.53
CA ILE A 214 37.07 -2.38 -29.89
C ILE A 214 35.80 -1.67 -30.41
N LEU A 215 34.74 -1.59 -29.60
CA LEU A 215 33.49 -0.91 -29.99
C LEU A 215 33.71 0.59 -30.26
N TRP A 216 34.54 1.27 -29.44
CA TRP A 216 34.87 2.68 -29.65
C TRP A 216 35.68 2.91 -30.93
N ILE A 217 36.70 2.08 -31.18
CA ILE A 217 37.52 2.16 -32.39
C ILE A 217 36.66 1.91 -33.63
N ALA A 218 35.84 0.85 -33.62
CA ALA A 218 34.96 0.49 -34.74
C ALA A 218 33.98 1.63 -35.08
N ASN A 219 33.37 2.26 -34.08
CA ASN A 219 32.47 3.40 -34.28
C ASN A 219 33.21 4.64 -34.80
N THR A 220 34.41 4.92 -34.27
CA THR A 220 35.21 6.07 -34.69
C THR A 220 35.59 5.94 -36.17
N ILE A 221 36.01 4.74 -36.61
CA ILE A 221 36.33 4.46 -38.02
C ILE A 221 35.12 4.72 -38.92
N VAL A 222 33.93 4.26 -38.55
CA VAL A 222 32.71 4.46 -39.36
C VAL A 222 32.30 5.93 -39.39
N ILE A 223 32.27 6.63 -38.25
CA ILE A 223 31.90 8.05 -38.19
C ILE A 223 32.90 8.90 -38.99
N VAL A 224 34.20 8.67 -38.82
CA VAL A 224 35.26 9.38 -39.57
C VAL A 224 35.14 9.07 -41.07
N SER A 225 34.86 7.82 -41.45
CA SER A 225 34.63 7.46 -42.85
C SER A 225 33.47 8.26 -43.46
N TRP A 226 32.33 8.34 -42.77
CA TRP A 226 31.19 9.15 -43.22
C TRP A 226 31.49 10.65 -43.28
N ALA A 227 32.24 11.17 -42.31
CA ALA A 227 32.67 12.57 -42.31
C ALA A 227 33.60 12.87 -43.49
N VAL A 228 34.63 12.04 -43.71
CA VAL A 228 35.59 12.23 -44.80
C VAL A 228 34.92 12.12 -46.17
N THR A 229 34.03 11.14 -46.38
CA THR A 229 33.23 11.02 -47.61
C THR A 229 32.37 12.26 -47.89
N SER A 230 32.00 13.03 -46.85
CA SER A 230 31.22 14.25 -47.02
C SER A 230 32.05 15.45 -47.50
N PHE A 231 33.37 15.45 -47.28
CA PHE A 231 34.27 16.57 -47.62
C PHE A 231 35.31 16.24 -48.70
N THR A 232 35.40 14.98 -49.13
CA THR A 232 36.41 14.48 -50.08
C THR A 232 35.76 13.57 -51.14
N PRO A 233 36.40 13.34 -52.30
CA PRO A 233 35.85 12.47 -53.36
C PRO A 233 35.93 10.97 -53.04
N LEU A 234 35.97 10.60 -51.76
CA LEU A 234 35.99 9.21 -51.32
C LEU A 234 34.68 8.51 -51.75
N PRO A 235 34.75 7.30 -52.33
CA PRO A 235 33.55 6.58 -52.74
C PRO A 235 32.62 6.28 -51.56
N PHE A 236 31.35 6.66 -51.69
CA PHE A 236 30.27 6.36 -50.74
C PHE A 236 30.17 4.88 -50.38
N SER A 237 30.55 4.00 -51.31
CA SER A 237 30.56 2.54 -51.12
C SER A 237 31.44 2.09 -49.96
N ILE A 238 32.55 2.78 -49.66
CA ILE A 238 33.46 2.39 -48.57
C ILE A 238 32.79 2.61 -47.21
N SER A 239 32.21 3.79 -46.98
CA SER A 239 31.49 4.08 -45.73
C SER A 239 30.26 3.16 -45.57
N LEU A 240 29.57 2.87 -46.66
CA LEU A 240 28.43 1.95 -46.67
C LEU A 240 28.86 0.51 -46.29
N VAL A 241 29.95 -0.01 -46.85
CA VAL A 241 30.46 -1.35 -46.54
C VAL A 241 30.86 -1.46 -45.07
N LEU A 242 31.52 -0.43 -44.52
CA LEU A 242 31.90 -0.42 -43.10
C LEU A 242 30.67 -0.43 -42.18
N SER A 243 29.63 0.35 -42.52
CA SER A 243 28.34 0.33 -41.79
C SER A 243 27.62 -1.02 -41.91
N LEU A 244 27.63 -1.65 -43.08
CA LEU A 244 27.06 -2.99 -43.27
C LEU A 244 27.83 -4.04 -42.45
N LEU A 245 29.16 -3.94 -42.37
CA LEU A 245 29.98 -4.84 -41.55
C LEU A 245 29.64 -4.71 -40.06
N GLN A 246 29.41 -3.48 -39.56
CA GLN A 246 28.90 -3.28 -38.19
C GLN A 246 27.54 -3.95 -37.97
N LEU A 247 26.61 -3.82 -38.94
CA LEU A 247 25.30 -4.48 -38.86
C LEU A 247 25.41 -6.00 -38.91
N SER A 248 26.31 -6.56 -39.72
CA SER A 248 26.61 -7.99 -39.75
C SER A 248 27.16 -8.47 -38.41
N ALA A 249 28.07 -7.71 -37.80
CA ALA A 249 28.58 -8.02 -36.47
C ALA A 249 27.45 -8.02 -35.43
N LEU A 250 26.53 -7.04 -35.44
CA LEU A 250 25.36 -7.03 -34.58
C LEU A 250 24.45 -8.25 -34.82
N ALA A 251 24.24 -8.63 -36.08
CA ALA A 251 23.37 -9.75 -36.44
C ALA A 251 23.82 -11.09 -35.83
N LEU A 252 25.14 -11.31 -35.67
CA LEU A 252 25.68 -12.49 -34.99
C LEU A 252 25.30 -12.56 -33.51
N TYR A 253 25.05 -11.41 -32.87
CA TYR A 253 24.75 -11.30 -31.45
C TYR A 253 23.29 -10.96 -31.14
N ILE A 254 22.46 -10.72 -32.16
CA ILE A 254 21.09 -10.23 -31.98
C ILE A 254 20.23 -11.17 -31.12
N LYS A 255 20.37 -12.49 -31.29
CA LYS A 255 19.65 -13.49 -30.48
C LYS A 255 20.03 -13.40 -28.99
N LYS A 256 21.32 -13.24 -28.69
CA LYS A 256 21.83 -13.11 -27.30
C LYS A 256 21.40 -11.79 -26.67
N ILE A 257 21.45 -10.70 -27.43
CA ILE A 257 20.99 -9.37 -26.99
C ILE A 257 19.48 -9.39 -26.70
N ASN A 258 18.69 -10.01 -27.57
CA ASN A 258 17.24 -10.12 -27.37
C ASN A 258 16.90 -10.99 -26.16
N ALA A 259 17.56 -12.12 -25.96
CA ALA A 259 17.37 -12.95 -24.76
C ALA A 259 17.73 -12.20 -23.48
N TYR A 260 18.82 -11.43 -23.48
CA TYR A 260 19.20 -10.59 -22.34
C TYR A 260 18.17 -9.49 -22.07
N HIS A 261 17.70 -8.79 -23.12
CA HIS A 261 16.68 -7.76 -22.99
C HIS A 261 15.35 -8.33 -22.47
N GLN A 262 14.88 -9.47 -23.01
CA GLN A 262 13.63 -10.10 -22.56
C GLN A 262 13.65 -10.45 -21.08
N ARG A 263 14.78 -10.96 -20.57
CA ARG A 263 14.95 -11.25 -19.13
C ARG A 263 14.87 -10.00 -18.25
N LEU A 264 15.33 -8.86 -18.75
CA LEU A 264 15.39 -7.60 -18.00
C LEU A 264 14.19 -6.69 -18.19
N ASN A 265 13.42 -6.89 -19.25
CA ASN A 265 12.36 -5.95 -19.63
C ASN A 265 11.37 -5.74 -18.50
N LEU A 266 10.97 -6.82 -17.83
CA LEU A 266 10.04 -6.75 -16.71
C LEU A 266 10.64 -5.94 -15.56
N PHE A 267 11.86 -6.27 -15.11
CA PHE A 267 12.58 -5.50 -14.09
C PHE A 267 12.73 -4.01 -14.43
N LEU A 268 13.15 -3.69 -15.66
CA LEU A 268 13.34 -2.31 -16.10
C LEU A 268 12.03 -1.52 -16.08
N LYS A 269 10.93 -2.16 -16.49
CA LYS A 269 9.59 -1.57 -16.46
C LYS A 269 9.09 -1.39 -15.03
N THR A 270 9.24 -2.40 -14.18
CA THR A 270 8.87 -2.34 -12.77
C THR A 270 9.60 -1.19 -12.05
N ILE A 271 10.91 -1.05 -12.25
CA ILE A 271 11.66 0.01 -11.59
C ILE A 271 11.30 1.40 -12.13
N SER A 272 11.11 1.54 -13.44
CA SER A 272 10.76 2.84 -14.01
C SER A 272 9.38 3.33 -13.59
N ASN A 273 8.47 2.44 -13.19
CA ASN A 273 7.17 2.79 -12.61
C ASN A 273 7.29 3.57 -11.28
N TYR A 274 8.40 3.45 -10.54
CA TYR A 274 8.62 4.21 -9.30
C TYR A 274 9.12 5.64 -9.54
N LEU A 275 9.61 5.96 -10.74
CA LEU A 275 10.19 7.28 -11.04
C LEU A 275 9.23 8.46 -10.75
N PRO A 276 7.94 8.40 -11.11
CA PRO A 276 6.98 9.46 -10.76
C PRO A 276 6.84 9.65 -9.24
N LEU A 277 6.81 8.56 -8.47
CA LEU A 277 6.67 8.60 -7.01
C LEU A 277 7.91 9.22 -6.35
N VAL A 278 9.09 8.77 -6.78
CA VAL A 278 10.38 9.31 -6.30
C VAL A 278 10.50 10.80 -6.62
N ARG A 279 10.04 11.23 -7.79
CA ARG A 279 10.03 12.66 -8.14
C ARG A 279 9.14 13.48 -7.20
N LEU A 280 7.94 12.98 -6.86
CA LEU A 280 7.05 13.67 -5.92
C LEU A 280 7.66 13.81 -4.52
N ILE A 281 8.37 12.78 -4.04
CA ILE A 281 9.08 12.83 -2.75
C ILE A 281 10.29 13.78 -2.80
N HIS A 282 10.99 13.82 -3.94
CA HIS A 282 12.12 14.74 -4.13
C HIS A 282 11.70 16.21 -4.03
N ASP A 283 10.60 16.55 -4.71
CA ASP A 283 10.10 17.91 -4.88
C ASP A 283 9.34 18.41 -3.64
N GLN A 284 8.87 17.50 -2.77
CA GLN A 284 8.20 17.84 -1.52
C GLN A 284 9.20 18.18 -0.41
N SER A 285 8.90 19.22 0.35
CA SER A 285 9.61 19.55 1.60
C SER A 285 8.92 18.89 2.80
N PHE A 286 9.66 18.06 3.54
CA PHE A 286 9.15 17.39 4.74
C PHE A 286 9.69 18.02 6.03
N ARG A 287 8.85 18.04 7.07
CA ARG A 287 9.12 18.61 8.39
C ARG A 287 9.36 17.54 9.45
N SER A 288 8.61 16.45 9.40
CA SER A 288 8.73 15.34 10.35
C SER A 288 10.07 14.62 10.17
N PRO A 289 10.76 14.25 11.26
CA PRO A 289 12.05 13.57 11.17
C PRO A 289 11.99 12.27 10.37
N TYR A 290 10.87 11.55 10.43
CA TYR A 290 10.69 10.28 9.73
C TYR A 290 10.59 10.46 8.21
N LEU A 291 9.80 11.41 7.72
CA LEU A 291 9.72 11.71 6.28
C LEU A 291 11.02 12.34 5.75
N GLN A 292 11.72 13.13 6.58
CA GLN A 292 13.06 13.62 6.25
C GLN A 292 14.06 12.48 6.11
N LYS A 293 14.02 11.48 7.00
CA LYS A 293 14.83 10.26 6.90
C LYS A 293 14.52 9.49 5.62
N ILE A 294 13.23 9.28 5.30
CA ILE A 294 12.78 8.64 4.04
C ILE A 294 13.37 9.38 2.83
N ARG A 295 13.22 10.71 2.79
CA ARG A 295 13.75 11.56 1.72
C ARG A 295 15.28 11.46 1.64
N HIS A 296 15.98 11.51 2.77
CA HIS A 296 17.44 11.42 2.81
C HIS A 296 17.95 10.08 2.27
N SER A 297 17.34 8.96 2.67
CA SER A 297 17.68 7.62 2.19
C SER A 297 17.50 7.44 0.67
N LEU A 298 16.56 8.17 0.07
CA LEU A 298 16.34 8.16 -1.38
C LEU A 298 17.31 9.06 -2.15
N PHE A 299 17.87 10.10 -1.52
CA PHE A 299 18.62 11.15 -2.20
C PHE A 299 19.97 11.45 -1.53
N THR A 300 20.78 10.40 -1.34
CA THR A 300 22.15 10.59 -0.84
C THR A 300 23.05 11.17 -1.95
N PRO A 301 24.14 11.89 -1.59
CA PRO A 301 25.07 12.43 -2.59
C PRO A 301 25.73 11.35 -3.46
N GLU A 302 26.00 10.19 -2.88
CA GLU A 302 26.65 9.06 -3.56
C GLU A 302 25.64 8.22 -4.37
N SER A 303 24.41 8.08 -3.85
CA SER A 303 23.35 7.27 -4.45
C SER A 303 22.00 8.00 -4.47
N ASN A 304 21.78 8.73 -5.57
CA ASN A 304 20.56 9.49 -5.80
C ASN A 304 19.57 8.68 -6.66
N SER A 305 18.46 8.25 -6.04
CA SER A 305 17.42 7.44 -6.71
C SER A 305 16.79 8.17 -7.90
N LEU A 306 16.54 9.48 -7.83
CA LEU A 306 15.97 10.24 -8.95
C LEU A 306 16.89 10.22 -10.17
N GLN A 307 18.19 10.45 -9.96
CA GLN A 307 19.19 10.36 -11.01
C GLN A 307 19.27 8.94 -11.58
N ALA A 308 19.33 7.93 -10.72
CA ALA A 308 19.43 6.53 -11.11
C ALA A 308 18.20 6.10 -11.94
N LEU A 309 16.99 6.34 -11.45
CA LEU A 309 15.74 5.98 -12.13
C LEU A 309 15.55 6.75 -13.44
N THR A 310 15.96 8.03 -13.49
CA THR A 310 15.95 8.81 -14.74
C THR A 310 16.92 8.23 -15.77
N GLN A 311 18.12 7.82 -15.35
CA GLN A 311 19.08 7.13 -16.22
C GLN A 311 18.52 5.80 -16.71
N LEU A 312 17.89 5.02 -15.82
CA LEU A 312 17.30 3.74 -16.17
C LEU A 312 16.15 3.89 -17.18
N HIS A 313 15.25 4.85 -16.96
CA HIS A 313 14.16 5.13 -17.88
C HIS A 313 14.67 5.54 -19.28
N ARG A 314 15.77 6.30 -19.36
CA ARG A 314 16.43 6.58 -20.65
C ARG A 314 17.03 5.34 -21.28
N ILE A 315 17.62 4.43 -20.50
CA ILE A 315 18.15 3.16 -21.00
C ILE A 315 17.02 2.28 -21.52
N GLN A 316 15.91 2.17 -20.79
CA GLN A 316 14.72 1.44 -21.20
C GLN A 316 14.15 1.98 -22.51
N ASN A 317 13.89 3.29 -22.61
CA ASN A 317 13.39 3.90 -23.84
C ASN A 317 14.32 3.67 -25.05
N ASN A 318 15.64 3.63 -24.82
CA ASN A 318 16.60 3.32 -25.88
C ASN A 318 16.54 1.85 -26.34
N LEU A 319 16.24 0.92 -25.43
CA LEU A 319 16.04 -0.50 -25.74
C LEU A 319 14.70 -0.74 -26.42
N ASP A 320 13.63 -0.05 -26.02
CA ASP A 320 12.30 -0.20 -26.64
C ASP A 320 12.29 0.31 -28.09
N GLN A 321 13.09 1.35 -28.39
CA GLN A 321 13.28 1.86 -29.75
C GLN A 321 13.91 0.86 -30.72
N ARG A 322 14.44 -0.29 -30.24
CA ARG A 322 15.01 -1.34 -31.10
C ARG A 322 13.97 -1.97 -32.03
N GLY A 323 12.69 -1.89 -31.68
CA GLY A 323 11.60 -2.32 -32.56
C GLY A 323 11.40 -1.42 -33.79
N ASN A 324 11.92 -0.20 -33.79
CA ASN A 324 11.84 0.70 -34.95
C ASN A 324 12.96 0.36 -35.94
N ILE A 325 12.58 -0.21 -37.09
CA ILE A 325 13.50 -0.66 -38.15
C ILE A 325 14.46 0.45 -38.60
N VAL A 326 13.97 1.69 -38.73
CA VAL A 326 14.78 2.83 -39.18
C VAL A 326 15.85 3.17 -38.14
N ILE A 327 15.46 3.26 -36.87
CA ILE A 327 16.38 3.54 -35.76
C ILE A 327 17.38 2.39 -35.60
N ALA A 328 16.90 1.16 -35.68
CA ALA A 328 17.71 -0.04 -35.54
C ALA A 328 18.78 -0.13 -36.64
N PHE A 329 18.44 0.15 -37.90
CA PHE A 329 19.39 0.09 -39.01
C PHE A 329 20.37 1.26 -39.00
N ILE A 330 19.88 2.50 -38.88
CA ILE A 330 20.72 3.71 -38.95
C ILE A 330 21.64 3.81 -37.72
N LEU A 331 21.10 3.73 -36.51
CA LEU A 331 21.90 3.97 -35.30
C LEU A 331 22.85 2.81 -35.00
N ASN A 332 22.49 1.56 -35.34
CA ASN A 332 23.44 0.46 -35.18
C ASN A 332 24.47 0.41 -36.31
N GLY A 333 24.11 0.80 -37.54
CA GLY A 333 25.07 0.86 -38.65
C GLY A 333 26.08 2.01 -38.55
N LEU A 334 25.81 3.03 -37.72
CA LEU A 334 26.74 4.14 -37.47
C LEU A 334 27.47 4.02 -36.12
N TYR A 335 26.79 3.56 -35.08
CA TYR A 335 27.27 3.68 -33.70
C TYR A 335 27.10 2.42 -32.84
N LEU A 336 26.64 1.28 -33.38
CA LEU A 336 26.40 0.06 -32.60
C LEU A 336 25.64 0.34 -31.28
N LYS A 337 24.58 1.16 -31.36
CA LYS A 337 23.82 1.70 -30.21
C LYS A 337 23.44 0.62 -29.19
N ASP A 338 23.03 -0.56 -29.64
CA ASP A 338 22.57 -1.64 -28.77
C ASP A 338 23.66 -2.07 -27.77
N PHE A 339 24.90 -2.25 -28.23
CA PHE A 339 26.03 -2.63 -27.37
C PHE A 339 26.34 -1.55 -26.35
N HIS A 340 26.35 -0.27 -26.74
CA HIS A 340 26.57 0.84 -25.82
C HIS A 340 25.45 0.98 -24.80
N THR A 341 24.21 0.73 -25.20
CA THR A 341 23.05 0.77 -24.30
C THR A 341 23.15 -0.32 -23.23
N LEU A 342 23.57 -1.54 -23.62
CA LEU A 342 23.82 -2.62 -22.67
C LEU A 342 25.02 -2.36 -21.75
N LEU A 343 26.08 -1.71 -22.22
CA LEU A 343 27.21 -1.31 -21.37
C LEU A 343 26.79 -0.25 -20.34
N ARG A 344 25.95 0.71 -20.75
CA ARG A 344 25.36 1.71 -19.84
C ARG A 344 24.47 1.05 -18.79
N LEU A 345 23.69 0.04 -19.18
CA LEU A 345 22.87 -0.73 -18.25
C LEU A 345 23.71 -1.51 -17.24
N ASP A 346 24.79 -2.16 -17.68
CA ASP A 346 25.70 -2.89 -16.79
C ASP A 346 26.40 -1.94 -15.80
N HIS A 347 26.83 -0.77 -16.26
CA HIS A 347 27.42 0.25 -15.39
C HIS A 347 26.39 0.79 -14.39
N TRP A 348 25.19 1.14 -14.85
CA TRP A 348 24.10 1.59 -13.99
C TRP A 348 23.80 0.57 -12.90
N ARG A 349 23.71 -0.70 -13.28
CA ARG A 349 23.45 -1.79 -12.34
C ARG A 349 24.57 -1.95 -11.32
N LYS A 350 25.83 -1.94 -11.74
CA LYS A 350 26.96 -2.05 -10.81
C LYS A 350 27.01 -0.88 -9.82
N LYS A 351 26.59 0.31 -10.26
CA LYS A 351 26.58 1.51 -9.43
C LYS A 351 25.40 1.56 -8.46
N TYR A 352 24.18 1.32 -8.94
CA TYR A 352 22.95 1.56 -8.17
C TYR A 352 22.19 0.29 -7.77
N GLY A 353 22.55 -0.87 -8.33
CA GLY A 353 21.90 -2.15 -8.04
C GLY A 353 21.79 -2.47 -6.55
N PRO A 354 22.86 -2.28 -5.74
CA PRO A 354 22.81 -2.53 -4.29
C PRO A 354 21.79 -1.67 -3.54
N ASP A 355 21.47 -0.47 -4.02
CA ASP A 355 20.62 0.49 -3.31
C ASP A 355 19.13 0.32 -3.61
N ILE A 356 18.78 -0.49 -4.62
CA ILE A 356 17.39 -0.67 -5.08
C ILE A 356 16.48 -1.18 -3.97
N GLU A 357 16.94 -2.18 -3.21
CA GLU A 357 16.17 -2.76 -2.11
C GLU A 357 15.85 -1.69 -1.05
N THR A 358 16.86 -0.92 -0.64
CA THR A 358 16.69 0.19 0.30
C THR A 358 15.71 1.24 -0.22
N TRP A 359 15.82 1.62 -1.50
CA TRP A 359 14.89 2.59 -2.10
C TRP A 359 13.46 2.06 -2.15
N THR A 360 13.27 0.78 -2.49
CA THR A 360 11.94 0.18 -2.55
C THR A 360 11.32 0.04 -1.16
N ASP A 361 12.12 -0.28 -0.15
CA ASP A 361 11.65 -0.38 1.24
C ASP A 361 11.25 0.98 1.78
N VAL A 362 12.08 2.00 1.59
CA VAL A 362 11.80 3.37 2.03
C VAL A 362 10.57 3.95 1.31
N LEU A 363 10.43 3.65 0.01
CA LEU A 363 9.25 4.07 -0.75
C LEU A 363 7.97 3.35 -0.29
N SER A 364 8.07 2.07 0.09
CA SER A 364 6.94 1.31 0.64
C SER A 364 6.47 1.88 1.99
N GLU A 365 7.39 2.41 2.79
CA GLU A 365 7.05 3.10 4.05
C GLU A 365 6.31 4.41 3.79
N ALA A 366 6.76 5.21 2.82
CA ALA A 366 6.06 6.42 2.41
C ALA A 366 4.64 6.12 1.92
N ASP A 367 4.47 5.10 1.08
CA ASP A 367 3.17 4.69 0.54
C ASP A 367 2.19 4.22 1.65
N ALA A 368 2.69 3.43 2.63
CA ALA A 368 1.90 3.01 3.78
C ALA A 368 1.51 4.20 4.69
N LEU A 369 2.41 5.17 4.92
CA LEU A 369 2.10 6.39 5.66
C LEU A 369 1.05 7.27 4.96
N ILE A 370 1.08 7.37 3.64
CA ILE A 370 0.06 8.09 2.86
C ILE A 370 -1.31 7.43 3.04
N SER A 371 -1.35 6.10 3.13
CA SER A 371 -2.57 5.36 3.45
C SER A 371 -3.13 5.72 4.82
N MET A 372 -2.26 5.76 5.84
CA MET A 372 -2.64 6.18 7.20
C MET A 372 -3.11 7.64 7.24
N ALA A 373 -2.43 8.53 6.52
CA ALA A 373 -2.79 9.94 6.41
C ALA A 373 -4.18 10.14 5.77
N ASN A 374 -4.51 9.36 4.72
CA ASN A 374 -5.84 9.38 4.12
C ASN A 374 -6.91 8.90 5.10
N TYR A 375 -6.65 7.82 5.85
CA TYR A 375 -7.57 7.34 6.88
C TYR A 375 -7.82 8.41 7.95
N ARG A 376 -6.76 9.07 8.42
CA ARG A 376 -6.86 10.19 9.37
C ARG A 376 -7.67 11.35 8.81
N PHE A 377 -7.42 11.74 7.55
CA PHE A 377 -8.16 12.80 6.88
C PHE A 377 -9.67 12.49 6.83
N ASN A 378 -10.04 11.24 6.56
CA ASN A 378 -11.44 10.80 6.50
C ASN A 378 -12.14 10.74 7.86
N HIS A 379 -11.40 10.71 8.98
CA HIS A 379 -11.96 10.59 10.32
C HIS A 379 -11.50 11.74 11.25
N PRO A 380 -11.93 12.99 10.99
CA PRO A 380 -11.49 14.15 11.77
C PRO A 380 -11.93 14.13 13.24
N ALA A 381 -12.91 13.30 13.60
CA ALA A 381 -13.39 13.12 14.97
C ALA A 381 -12.54 12.13 15.79
N TYR A 382 -11.63 11.39 15.15
CA TYR A 382 -10.80 10.38 15.81
C TYR A 382 -9.59 11.06 16.46
N CYS A 383 -9.24 10.63 17.67
CA CYS A 383 -8.11 11.20 18.40
C CYS A 383 -6.79 10.53 18.01
N LEU A 384 -5.69 11.27 18.19
CA LEU A 384 -4.35 10.70 18.12
C LEU A 384 -4.05 10.04 19.48
N PRO A 385 -3.70 8.74 19.52
CA PRO A 385 -3.50 8.05 20.79
C PRO A 385 -2.19 8.47 21.45
N VAL A 386 -2.22 8.61 22.78
CA VAL A 386 -1.10 9.04 23.61
C VAL A 386 -0.39 7.83 24.20
N ILE A 387 0.92 7.76 24.04
CA ILE A 387 1.73 6.73 24.68
C ILE A 387 2.05 7.20 26.11
N CYS A 388 1.58 6.48 27.12
CA CYS A 388 1.75 6.85 28.53
C CYS A 388 2.48 5.76 29.33
N GLN A 389 3.01 6.10 30.50
CA GLN A 389 3.66 5.14 31.40
C GLN A 389 2.81 4.81 32.64
N ASP A 390 1.82 5.64 32.97
CA ASP A 390 1.10 5.54 34.24
C ASP A 390 -0.10 4.57 34.19
N ARG A 391 -0.63 4.30 33.00
CA ARG A 391 -1.79 3.42 32.78
C ARG A 391 -1.47 2.44 31.65
N LEU A 392 -2.01 1.23 31.73
CA LEU A 392 -1.85 0.24 30.67
C LEU A 392 -2.71 0.60 29.46
N LEU A 393 -4.00 0.90 29.70
CA LEU A 393 -4.97 1.34 28.71
C LEU A 393 -6.01 2.24 29.37
N ASP A 394 -6.32 3.37 28.76
CA ASP A 394 -7.27 4.34 29.29
C ASP A 394 -7.96 5.08 28.15
N THR A 395 -9.28 4.98 28.09
CA THR A 395 -10.07 5.40 26.93
C THR A 395 -11.36 6.10 27.36
N GLU A 396 -11.70 7.18 26.68
CA GLU A 396 -12.96 7.91 26.86
C GLU A 396 -13.73 7.90 25.54
N GLU A 397 -15.02 7.59 25.62
CA GLU A 397 -15.93 7.51 24.48
C GLU A 397 -15.35 6.68 23.30
N ILE A 398 -14.78 5.52 23.59
CA ILE A 398 -14.29 4.59 22.56
C ILE A 398 -15.44 3.97 21.79
N GLY A 399 -15.32 3.97 20.46
CA GLY A 399 -16.28 3.38 19.52
C GLY A 399 -15.59 2.43 18.55
N HIS A 400 -16.38 1.62 17.85
CA HIS A 400 -15.86 0.69 16.85
C HIS A 400 -15.67 1.42 15.50
N PRO A 401 -14.46 1.46 14.91
CA PRO A 401 -14.20 2.25 13.71
C PRO A 401 -14.94 1.75 12.45
N LEU A 402 -15.41 0.49 12.46
CA LEU A 402 -16.18 -0.11 11.36
C LEU A 402 -17.70 0.06 11.52
N LEU A 403 -18.18 0.53 12.68
CA LEU A 403 -19.60 0.81 12.86
C LEU A 403 -19.95 2.20 12.35
N LYS A 404 -21.08 2.30 11.65
CA LYS A 404 -21.65 3.59 11.23
C LYS A 404 -21.94 4.47 12.45
N SER A 405 -21.70 5.78 12.32
CA SER A 405 -21.82 6.74 13.41
C SER A 405 -23.19 6.72 14.10
N GLU A 406 -24.28 6.43 13.38
CA GLU A 406 -25.63 6.39 13.96
C GLU A 406 -25.86 5.19 14.89
N ARG A 407 -25.04 4.14 14.77
CA ARG A 407 -25.13 2.90 15.57
C ARG A 407 -23.94 2.72 16.50
N ASN A 408 -22.95 3.61 16.45
CA ASN A 408 -21.71 3.49 17.21
C ASN A 408 -21.89 4.11 18.61
N VAL A 409 -22.39 3.31 19.56
CA VAL A 409 -22.48 3.71 20.96
C VAL A 409 -21.09 3.65 21.59
N THR A 410 -20.62 4.79 22.08
CA THR A 410 -19.29 4.93 22.69
C THR A 410 -19.27 4.53 24.17
N ASN A 411 -18.14 4.07 24.67
CA ASN A 411 -17.98 3.62 26.06
C ASN A 411 -16.66 4.14 26.67
N ASP A 412 -16.62 4.25 27.99
CA ASP A 412 -15.37 4.54 28.72
C ASP A 412 -14.79 3.22 29.22
N PHE A 413 -13.45 3.09 29.18
CA PHE A 413 -12.79 1.88 29.65
C PHE A 413 -11.35 2.14 30.06
N SER A 414 -10.93 1.55 31.18
CA SER A 414 -9.58 1.69 31.70
C SER A 414 -9.07 0.39 32.34
N ILE A 415 -7.80 0.05 32.08
CA ILE A 415 -7.00 -0.92 32.82
C ILE A 415 -5.75 -0.19 33.30
N ARG A 416 -5.55 -0.16 34.63
CA ARG A 416 -4.52 0.68 35.24
C ARG A 416 -3.14 0.03 35.15
N SER A 417 -3.04 -1.25 35.45
CA SER A 417 -1.74 -1.93 35.58
C SER A 417 -1.77 -3.33 34.98
N LEU A 418 -0.58 -3.93 34.85
CA LEU A 418 -0.43 -5.35 34.56
C LEU A 418 -1.12 -6.22 35.62
N HIS A 419 -1.46 -7.45 35.26
CA HIS A 419 -2.22 -8.42 36.06
C HIS A 419 -3.66 -8.01 36.40
N GLN A 420 -4.23 -7.01 35.70
CA GLN A 420 -5.64 -6.64 35.82
C GLN A 420 -6.47 -7.18 34.65
N ILE A 421 -7.57 -7.87 34.98
CA ILE A 421 -8.47 -8.49 34.02
C ILE A 421 -9.90 -8.01 34.29
N ALA A 422 -10.52 -7.43 33.26
CA ALA A 422 -11.93 -7.07 33.25
C ALA A 422 -12.77 -8.30 32.92
N ILE A 423 -13.65 -8.72 33.82
CA ILE A 423 -14.65 -9.74 33.55
C ILE A 423 -15.89 -9.04 32.97
N VAL A 424 -16.19 -9.30 31.70
CA VAL A 424 -17.29 -8.68 30.96
C VAL A 424 -18.49 -9.62 30.93
N THR A 425 -19.55 -9.26 31.64
CA THR A 425 -20.79 -10.06 31.72
C THR A 425 -21.96 -9.41 30.98
N GLY A 426 -22.99 -10.18 30.68
CA GLY A 426 -24.20 -9.68 30.02
C GLY A 426 -24.84 -10.70 29.09
N ALA A 427 -26.07 -10.43 28.66
CA ALA A 427 -26.80 -11.31 27.76
C ALA A 427 -26.17 -11.39 26.35
N ASN A 428 -26.59 -12.39 25.57
CA ASN A 428 -26.26 -12.45 24.15
C ASN A 428 -26.90 -11.26 23.43
N MET A 429 -26.24 -10.75 22.39
CA MET A 429 -26.68 -9.59 21.60
C MET A 429 -26.65 -8.23 22.34
N ALA A 430 -26.21 -8.18 23.60
CA ALA A 430 -26.09 -6.94 24.38
C ALA A 430 -24.86 -6.07 24.02
N GLY A 431 -24.01 -6.51 23.08
CA GLY A 431 -22.87 -5.73 22.58
C GLY A 431 -21.48 -6.16 23.08
N LYS A 432 -21.37 -7.22 23.90
CA LYS A 432 -20.09 -7.69 24.47
C LYS A 432 -18.99 -7.92 23.42
N SER A 433 -19.24 -8.78 22.43
CA SER A 433 -18.24 -9.11 21.41
C SER A 433 -17.88 -7.88 20.56
N THR A 434 -18.83 -6.98 20.30
CA THR A 434 -18.58 -5.71 19.61
C THR A 434 -17.65 -4.81 20.42
N PHE A 435 -17.85 -4.70 21.74
CA PHE A 435 -16.98 -3.93 22.62
C PHE A 435 -15.58 -4.55 22.73
N LEU A 436 -15.48 -5.88 22.85
CA LEU A 436 -14.19 -6.57 22.81
C LEU A 436 -13.41 -6.26 21.52
N ARG A 437 -14.06 -6.34 20.36
CA ARG A 437 -13.44 -5.96 19.07
C ARG A 437 -13.08 -4.48 19.02
N THR A 438 -13.91 -3.62 19.63
CA THR A 438 -13.66 -2.17 19.72
C THR A 438 -12.32 -1.89 20.40
N ILE A 439 -12.03 -2.53 21.52
CA ILE A 439 -10.73 -2.38 22.21
C ILE A 439 -9.59 -2.89 21.32
N GLY A 440 -9.71 -4.12 20.78
CA GLY A 440 -8.65 -4.75 19.99
C GLY A 440 -8.29 -3.97 18.72
N VAL A 441 -9.29 -3.54 17.95
CA VAL A 441 -9.09 -2.80 16.69
C VAL A 441 -8.48 -1.42 16.94
N ASN A 442 -8.91 -0.71 17.99
CA ASN A 442 -8.31 0.58 18.34
C ASN A 442 -6.88 0.43 18.88
N LEU A 443 -6.56 -0.65 19.60
CA LEU A 443 -5.17 -0.96 19.99
C LEU A 443 -4.27 -1.23 18.77
N ILE A 444 -4.76 -1.95 17.76
CA ILE A 444 -4.03 -2.16 16.49
C ILE A 444 -3.75 -0.82 15.81
N LEU A 445 -4.79 0.01 15.66
CA LEU A 445 -4.66 1.36 15.08
C LEU A 445 -3.63 2.20 15.87
N ALA A 446 -3.71 2.19 17.20
CA ALA A 446 -2.80 2.94 18.06
C ALA A 446 -1.34 2.47 17.92
N GLN A 447 -1.08 1.17 18.01
CA GLN A 447 0.28 0.61 17.88
C GLN A 447 0.82 0.64 16.44
N SER A 448 -0.05 0.79 15.44
CA SER A 448 0.37 1.09 14.07
C SER A 448 0.82 2.54 13.89
N GLY A 449 0.42 3.45 14.80
CA GLY A 449 0.69 4.88 14.74
C GLY A 449 -0.41 5.71 14.06
N ASN A 450 -1.63 5.18 13.95
CA ASN A 450 -2.77 5.86 13.33
C ASN A 450 -3.70 6.49 14.38
N VAL A 451 -4.73 7.22 13.94
CA VAL A 451 -5.81 7.71 14.80
C VAL A 451 -6.77 6.59 15.18
N VAL A 452 -7.46 6.78 16.31
CA VAL A 452 -8.37 5.80 16.91
C VAL A 452 -9.77 6.39 17.11
N CYS A 453 -10.79 5.54 17.02
CA CYS A 453 -12.19 5.91 17.18
C CYS A 453 -12.51 6.13 18.67
N SER A 454 -12.09 7.26 19.21
CA SER A 454 -12.27 7.63 20.62
C SER A 454 -12.07 9.13 20.81
N ARG A 455 -12.65 9.71 21.87
CA ARG A 455 -12.38 11.09 22.28
C ARG A 455 -11.00 11.24 22.93
N TYR A 456 -10.58 10.24 23.71
CA TYR A 456 -9.26 10.18 24.34
C TYR A 456 -8.80 8.74 24.44
N PHE A 457 -7.55 8.48 24.06
CA PHE A 457 -6.96 7.14 24.12
C PHE A 457 -5.52 7.25 24.57
N ALA A 458 -5.21 6.65 25.72
CA ALA A 458 -3.85 6.50 26.22
C ALA A 458 -3.52 5.04 26.47
N PHE A 459 -2.31 4.62 26.13
CA PHE A 459 -1.93 3.22 26.21
C PHE A 459 -0.42 3.02 26.37
N GLN A 460 -0.04 1.81 26.77
CA GLN A 460 1.33 1.32 26.68
C GLN A 460 1.47 0.33 25.51
N PRO A 461 2.56 0.37 24.74
CA PRO A 461 2.81 -0.67 23.74
C PRO A 461 2.94 -2.06 24.39
N MET A 462 2.22 -3.02 23.83
CA MET A 462 2.03 -4.38 24.35
C MET A 462 1.69 -5.38 23.24
N THR A 463 1.87 -6.66 23.51
CA THR A 463 1.51 -7.74 22.59
C THR A 463 0.02 -8.06 22.72
N LEU A 464 -0.71 -8.11 21.61
CA LEU A 464 -2.15 -8.41 21.59
C LEU A 464 -2.40 -9.89 21.30
N PHE A 465 -3.31 -10.50 22.04
CA PHE A 465 -3.82 -11.85 21.78
C PHE A 465 -5.33 -11.86 21.95
N THR A 466 -6.04 -12.55 21.05
CA THR A 466 -7.49 -12.71 21.17
C THR A 466 -7.90 -14.18 21.08
N SER A 467 -9.04 -14.54 21.63
CA SER A 467 -9.71 -15.81 21.34
C SER A 467 -11.20 -15.56 21.34
N MET A 468 -11.77 -15.31 20.16
CA MET A 468 -13.19 -14.98 20.01
C MET A 468 -13.94 -15.93 19.06
N ARG A 469 -13.29 -16.31 17.95
CA ARG A 469 -13.84 -17.22 16.96
C ARG A 469 -13.04 -18.52 17.00
N THR A 470 -13.73 -19.63 17.25
CA THR A 470 -13.18 -20.97 16.98
C THR A 470 -13.60 -21.40 15.59
N THR A 471 -12.67 -21.40 14.64
CA THR A 471 -12.91 -21.94 13.31
C THR A 471 -12.70 -23.44 13.33
N ASP A 472 -13.77 -24.19 13.07
CA ASP A 472 -13.70 -25.63 12.82
C ASP A 472 -12.84 -25.88 11.58
N SER A 473 -12.05 -26.94 11.63
CA SER A 473 -11.37 -27.46 10.46
C SER A 473 -11.82 -28.90 10.30
N LEU A 474 -12.89 -29.09 9.53
CA LEU A 474 -13.39 -30.40 9.10
C LEU A 474 -12.27 -31.28 8.50
N SER A 475 -11.20 -30.66 8.00
CA SER A 475 -10.03 -31.32 7.43
C SER A 475 -8.98 -31.78 8.43
N LYS A 476 -9.05 -31.39 9.71
CA LYS A 476 -8.05 -31.73 10.75
C LYS A 476 -8.56 -32.65 11.87
N ASP A 477 -9.80 -33.14 11.81
CA ASP A 477 -10.39 -34.02 12.85
C ASP A 477 -10.26 -33.49 14.30
N THR A 478 -10.07 -32.18 14.49
CA THR A 478 -9.95 -31.57 15.83
C THR A 478 -11.30 -31.12 16.34
N SER A 479 -11.73 -31.63 17.50
CA SER A 479 -12.93 -31.12 18.17
C SER A 479 -12.78 -29.63 18.53
N TYR A 480 -13.90 -28.89 18.57
CA TYR A 480 -13.94 -27.48 19.01
C TYR A 480 -13.17 -27.24 20.31
N PHE A 481 -13.30 -28.16 21.27
CA PHE A 481 -12.61 -28.08 22.54
C PHE A 481 -11.08 -28.20 22.39
N HIS A 482 -10.59 -29.11 21.54
CA HIS A 482 -9.15 -29.26 21.31
C HIS A 482 -8.55 -28.03 20.61
N ALA A 483 -9.26 -27.45 19.63
CA ALA A 483 -8.83 -26.22 18.97
C ALA A 483 -8.72 -25.05 19.98
N GLU A 484 -9.67 -24.95 20.90
CA GLU A 484 -9.65 -23.95 21.98
C GLU A 484 -8.46 -24.18 22.93
N LEU A 485 -8.15 -25.43 23.31
CA LEU A 485 -6.97 -25.74 24.12
C LEU A 485 -5.66 -25.36 23.42
N LEU A 486 -5.54 -25.58 22.11
CA LEU A 486 -4.38 -25.15 21.32
C LEU A 486 -4.24 -23.61 21.31
N ARG A 487 -5.35 -22.86 21.25
CA ARG A 487 -5.34 -21.39 21.36
C ARG A 487 -4.88 -20.93 22.74
N LEU A 488 -5.38 -21.55 23.82
CA LEU A 488 -4.92 -21.25 25.18
C LEU A 488 -3.44 -21.61 25.38
N GLN A 489 -2.96 -22.69 24.77
CA GLN A 489 -1.53 -23.04 24.76
C GLN A 489 -0.70 -21.99 24.02
N GLN A 490 -1.16 -21.52 22.86
CA GLN A 490 -0.52 -20.44 22.11
C GLN A 490 -0.40 -19.16 22.96
N LEU A 491 -1.45 -18.78 23.68
CA LEU A 491 -1.44 -17.65 24.60
C LEU A 491 -0.34 -17.81 25.67
N VAL A 492 -0.28 -18.97 26.34
CA VAL A 492 0.73 -19.22 27.38
C VAL A 492 2.15 -19.12 26.81
N ASN A 493 2.39 -19.66 25.61
CA ASN A 493 3.70 -19.58 24.96
C ASN A 493 4.10 -18.14 24.65
N ILE A 494 3.16 -17.31 24.19
CA ILE A 494 3.40 -15.87 23.94
C ILE A 494 3.71 -15.16 25.25
N ALA A 495 2.90 -15.39 26.29
CA ALA A 495 3.04 -14.76 27.59
C ALA A 495 4.33 -15.13 28.35
N GLN A 496 4.98 -16.24 27.98
CA GLN A 496 6.30 -16.63 28.49
C GLN A 496 7.46 -15.86 27.83
N GLN A 497 7.25 -15.31 26.64
CA GLN A 497 8.29 -14.65 25.83
C GLN A 497 8.16 -13.13 25.80
N GLU A 498 7.03 -12.61 26.29
CA GLU A 498 6.62 -11.22 26.14
C GLU A 498 6.47 -10.55 27.51
N ASP A 499 6.97 -9.32 27.64
CA ASP A 499 6.96 -8.58 28.92
C ASP A 499 5.58 -8.02 29.26
N LYS A 500 4.69 -7.86 28.27
CA LYS A 500 3.35 -7.28 28.40
C LYS A 500 2.42 -7.88 27.36
N VAL A 501 1.40 -8.60 27.80
CA VAL A 501 0.39 -9.19 26.91
C VAL A 501 -1.00 -8.71 27.28
N PHE A 502 -1.72 -8.19 26.28
CA PHE A 502 -3.12 -7.83 26.37
C PHE A 502 -3.97 -8.93 25.76
N ILE A 503 -4.86 -9.53 26.56
CA ILE A 503 -5.75 -10.60 26.13
C ILE A 503 -7.17 -10.09 25.92
N ILE A 504 -7.83 -10.62 24.90
CA ILE A 504 -9.27 -10.44 24.68
C ILE A 504 -9.87 -11.81 24.45
N LEU A 505 -10.49 -12.38 25.48
CA LEU A 505 -11.09 -13.72 25.42
C LEU A 505 -12.61 -13.57 25.43
N ASP A 506 -13.29 -14.24 24.51
CA ASP A 506 -14.76 -14.28 24.44
C ASP A 506 -15.24 -15.72 24.61
N GLU A 507 -15.76 -16.01 25.81
CA GLU A 507 -16.27 -17.32 26.22
C GLU A 507 -15.23 -18.44 26.08
N MET A 508 -14.39 -18.62 27.10
CA MET A 508 -13.38 -19.69 27.10
C MET A 508 -13.98 -21.11 27.17
N LEU A 509 -13.22 -22.08 26.67
CA LEU A 509 -13.49 -23.53 26.79
C LEU A 509 -14.87 -23.94 26.24
N LYS A 510 -15.23 -23.38 25.06
CA LYS A 510 -16.44 -23.79 24.33
C LYS A 510 -16.40 -25.29 24.00
N GLY A 511 -17.54 -25.97 24.10
CA GLY A 511 -17.69 -27.36 23.68
C GLY A 511 -17.44 -28.43 24.75
N THR A 512 -17.44 -28.06 26.04
CA THR A 512 -17.49 -29.01 27.17
C THR A 512 -18.72 -28.76 28.07
N ASN A 513 -18.94 -29.62 29.06
CA ASN A 513 -20.03 -29.47 30.04
C ASN A 513 -19.87 -28.20 30.89
N SER A 514 -20.99 -27.57 31.28
CA SER A 514 -20.97 -26.25 31.96
C SER A 514 -20.15 -26.22 33.25
N VAL A 515 -20.16 -27.30 34.04
CA VAL A 515 -19.36 -27.40 35.28
C VAL A 515 -17.86 -27.46 34.96
N ASP A 516 -17.47 -28.28 33.99
CA ASP A 516 -16.06 -28.41 33.58
C ASP A 516 -15.54 -27.12 32.94
N LYS A 517 -16.39 -26.43 32.18
CA LYS A 517 -16.10 -25.12 31.59
C LYS A 517 -15.81 -24.07 32.67
N LEU A 518 -16.68 -23.96 33.67
CA LEU A 518 -16.52 -23.01 34.78
C LEU A 518 -15.23 -23.30 35.56
N ASN A 519 -15.06 -24.54 36.02
CA ASN A 519 -13.89 -24.93 36.82
C ASN A 519 -12.58 -24.77 36.03
N GLY A 520 -12.57 -25.17 34.76
CA GLY A 520 -11.42 -25.00 33.87
C GLY A 520 -11.08 -23.53 33.62
N SER A 521 -12.08 -22.68 33.41
CA SER A 521 -11.88 -21.24 33.20
C SER A 521 -11.34 -20.57 34.46
N LEU A 522 -11.91 -20.86 35.63
CA LEU A 522 -11.41 -20.37 36.92
C LEU A 522 -9.95 -20.78 37.17
N ALA A 523 -9.62 -22.06 36.96
CA ALA A 523 -8.27 -22.57 37.14
C ALA A 523 -7.28 -21.90 36.16
N PHE A 524 -7.69 -21.70 34.91
CA PHE A 524 -6.87 -21.04 33.91
C PHE A 524 -6.65 -19.55 34.23
N LEU A 525 -7.72 -18.81 34.60
CA LEU A 525 -7.61 -17.39 34.96
C LEU A 525 -6.68 -17.18 36.16
N LYS A 526 -6.74 -18.07 37.16
CA LYS A 526 -5.78 -18.04 38.28
C LYS A 526 -4.35 -18.33 37.83
N ARG A 527 -4.17 -19.29 36.91
CA ARG A 527 -2.85 -19.62 36.36
C ARG A 527 -2.24 -18.46 35.57
N ILE A 528 -3.02 -17.73 34.78
CA ILE A 528 -2.47 -16.66 33.93
C ILE A 528 -1.99 -15.44 34.72
N LEU A 529 -2.41 -15.27 35.98
CA LEU A 529 -1.88 -14.24 36.87
C LEU A 529 -0.37 -14.41 37.16
N SER A 530 0.21 -15.58 36.88
CA SER A 530 1.66 -15.81 36.98
C SER A 530 2.47 -15.26 35.78
N TYR A 531 1.79 -14.77 34.75
CA TYR A 531 2.38 -14.16 33.55
C TYR A 531 2.02 -12.67 33.48
N PRO A 532 2.77 -11.84 32.74
CA PRO A 532 2.51 -10.41 32.60
C PRO A 532 1.33 -10.11 31.66
N ILE A 533 0.15 -10.60 32.04
CA ILE A 533 -1.10 -10.53 31.28
C ILE A 533 -2.03 -9.49 31.88
N SER A 534 -2.77 -8.78 31.03
CA SER A 534 -3.96 -8.01 31.39
C SER A 534 -4.96 -8.05 30.25
N GLY A 535 -6.21 -7.63 30.47
CA GLY A 535 -7.15 -7.49 29.37
C GLY A 535 -8.59 -7.77 29.75
N LEU A 536 -9.35 -8.35 28.82
CA LEU A 536 -10.78 -8.57 28.97
C LEU A 536 -11.13 -10.05 28.76
N VAL A 537 -12.05 -10.54 29.59
CA VAL A 537 -12.62 -11.87 29.48
C VAL A 537 -14.14 -11.75 29.51
N ALA A 538 -14.79 -11.94 28.37
CA ALA A 538 -16.24 -11.99 28.30
C ALA A 538 -16.76 -13.39 28.63
N THR A 539 -17.83 -13.44 29.43
CA THR A 539 -18.45 -14.70 29.86
C THR A 539 -19.94 -14.55 30.09
N HIS A 540 -20.63 -15.68 29.96
CA HIS A 540 -22.03 -15.86 30.34
C HIS A 540 -22.19 -16.49 31.72
N ASP A 541 -21.12 -17.08 32.25
CA ASP A 541 -21.13 -17.73 33.56
C ASP A 541 -20.89 -16.67 34.63
N LEU A 542 -21.96 -16.20 35.28
CA LEU A 542 -21.91 -15.14 36.32
C LEU A 542 -20.99 -15.52 37.49
N ALA A 543 -20.81 -16.81 37.76
CA ALA A 543 -19.89 -17.33 38.77
C ALA A 543 -18.42 -16.94 38.51
N LEU A 544 -18.02 -16.64 37.26
CA LEU A 544 -16.69 -16.06 37.01
C LEU A 544 -16.56 -14.64 37.57
N GLY A 545 -17.66 -13.92 37.75
CA GLY A 545 -17.66 -12.59 38.36
C GLY A 545 -17.26 -12.60 39.84
N GLU A 546 -17.42 -13.72 40.53
CA GLU A 546 -16.99 -13.91 41.92
C GLU A 546 -15.46 -13.81 42.07
N LEU A 547 -14.68 -13.95 40.97
CA LEU A 547 -13.23 -13.73 41.00
C LEU A 547 -12.84 -12.31 41.41
N ALA A 548 -13.69 -11.32 41.13
CA ALA A 548 -13.45 -9.94 41.55
C ALA A 548 -13.62 -9.77 43.07
N ASP A 549 -14.41 -10.63 43.72
CA ASP A 549 -14.56 -10.62 45.17
C ASP A 549 -13.40 -11.38 45.84
N ASP A 550 -12.98 -12.51 45.26
CA ASP A 550 -11.86 -13.33 45.76
C ASP A 550 -10.48 -12.66 45.56
N PHE A 551 -10.28 -11.97 44.43
CA PHE A 551 -9.00 -11.37 44.02
C PHE A 551 -9.21 -9.94 43.46
N PRO A 552 -9.65 -8.98 44.31
CA PRO A 552 -10.06 -7.64 43.88
C PRO A 552 -8.92 -6.77 43.30
N GLU A 553 -7.66 -7.12 43.57
CA GLU A 553 -6.50 -6.44 42.97
C GLU A 553 -6.27 -6.84 41.51
N HIS A 554 -6.79 -8.00 41.10
CA HIS A 554 -6.54 -8.62 39.79
C HIS A 554 -7.77 -8.65 38.89
N PHE A 555 -8.98 -8.78 39.45
CA PHE A 555 -10.20 -8.85 38.65
C PHE A 555 -11.17 -7.75 39.04
N PHE A 556 -11.87 -7.22 38.04
CA PHE A 556 -12.99 -6.30 38.25
C PHE A 556 -14.10 -6.59 37.25
N ASN A 557 -15.33 -6.35 37.65
CA ASN A 557 -16.51 -6.69 36.87
C ASN A 557 -17.04 -5.46 36.12
N VAL A 558 -17.37 -5.68 34.85
CA VAL A 558 -18.13 -4.76 34.02
C VAL A 558 -19.22 -5.55 33.28
N CYS A 559 -20.32 -4.89 32.93
CA CYS A 559 -21.44 -5.57 32.29
C CYS A 559 -22.15 -4.71 31.25
N PHE A 560 -22.82 -5.41 30.33
CA PHE A 560 -23.85 -4.84 29.47
C PHE A 560 -25.21 -5.29 30.01
N GLU A 561 -26.03 -4.33 30.41
CA GLU A 561 -27.36 -4.56 30.96
C GLU A 561 -28.45 -4.56 29.88
N ILE A 562 -29.57 -5.19 30.20
CA ILE A 562 -30.78 -5.10 29.37
C ILE A 562 -31.76 -4.15 30.07
N VAL A 563 -32.10 -3.06 29.38
CA VAL A 563 -33.11 -2.13 29.87
C VAL A 563 -34.50 -2.62 29.47
N HIS A 564 -35.38 -2.73 30.47
CA HIS A 564 -36.76 -3.17 30.29
C HIS A 564 -37.66 -1.93 30.17
N SER A 565 -38.28 -1.73 29.02
CA SER A 565 -39.31 -0.71 28.82
C SER A 565 -40.65 -1.40 28.53
N GLY A 566 -41.37 -1.78 29.59
CA GLY A 566 -42.63 -2.51 29.47
C GLY A 566 -42.46 -3.91 28.89
N SER A 567 -43.03 -4.18 27.72
CA SER A 567 -42.91 -5.47 27.00
C SER A 567 -41.75 -5.53 26.01
N GLN A 568 -41.02 -4.43 25.79
CA GLN A 568 -39.90 -4.35 24.86
C GLN A 568 -38.56 -4.41 25.60
N ILE A 569 -37.66 -5.22 25.04
CA ILE A 569 -36.26 -5.29 25.46
C ILE A 569 -35.51 -4.25 24.62
N THR A 570 -34.84 -3.31 25.29
CA THR A 570 -33.97 -2.33 24.65
C THR A 570 -32.53 -2.52 25.13
N TYR A 571 -31.59 -2.49 24.19
CA TYR A 571 -30.16 -2.53 24.48
C TYR A 571 -29.62 -1.12 24.36
N ASP A 572 -29.09 -0.57 25.45
CA ASP A 572 -28.43 0.75 25.44
C ASP A 572 -26.99 0.67 24.89
N TYR A 573 -26.43 -0.56 24.84
CA TYR A 573 -25.04 -0.85 24.46
C TYR A 573 -24.01 -0.07 25.28
N LYS A 574 -24.35 0.27 26.53
CA LYS A 574 -23.45 0.95 27.48
C LYS A 574 -22.81 -0.04 28.44
N LEU A 575 -21.53 0.20 28.72
CA LEU A 575 -20.75 -0.54 29.70
C LEU A 575 -21.04 0.04 31.09
N HIS A 576 -21.49 -0.81 32.00
CA HIS A 576 -21.79 -0.45 33.38
C HIS A 576 -20.84 -1.21 34.34
N PRO A 577 -20.50 -0.64 35.51
CA PRO A 577 -19.73 -1.37 36.51
C PRO A 577 -20.55 -2.49 37.16
N GLY A 578 -19.90 -3.60 37.50
CA GLY A 578 -20.51 -4.72 38.20
C GLY A 578 -20.85 -5.91 37.31
N ILE A 579 -21.67 -6.82 37.85
CA ILE A 579 -22.11 -8.05 37.19
C ILE A 579 -23.52 -7.85 36.64
N SER A 580 -23.80 -8.40 35.46
CA SER A 580 -25.15 -8.34 34.87
C SER A 580 -26.21 -9.03 35.74
N SER A 581 -27.29 -8.31 36.03
CA SER A 581 -28.44 -8.80 36.80
C SER A 581 -29.49 -9.52 35.93
N ASN A 582 -29.56 -9.20 34.64
CA ASN A 582 -30.63 -9.65 33.73
C ASN A 582 -30.08 -10.47 32.54
N MET A 583 -30.06 -11.80 32.65
CA MET A 583 -29.57 -12.72 31.60
C MET A 583 -30.67 -13.50 30.84
N ASN A 584 -31.93 -13.11 30.93
CA ASN A 584 -33.04 -14.00 30.58
C ASN A 584 -33.23 -14.23 29.06
N ALA A 585 -32.53 -15.25 28.52
CA ALA A 585 -32.79 -15.83 27.20
C ALA A 585 -34.24 -16.31 27.03
N SER A 586 -34.91 -16.69 28.13
CA SER A 586 -36.33 -17.06 28.14
C SER A 586 -37.27 -15.91 27.73
N ILE A 587 -36.90 -14.66 27.99
CA ILE A 587 -37.70 -13.50 27.58
C ILE A 587 -37.54 -13.24 26.07
N LEU A 588 -36.32 -13.41 25.54
CA LEU A 588 -36.05 -13.39 24.10
C LEU A 588 -36.87 -14.46 23.36
N LEU A 589 -36.91 -15.69 23.88
CA LEU A 589 -37.73 -16.76 23.31
C LEU A 589 -39.23 -16.41 23.31
N LYS A 590 -39.76 -15.81 24.39
CA LYS A 590 -41.15 -15.32 24.44
C LYS A 590 -41.41 -14.20 23.42
N GLN A 591 -40.51 -13.23 23.28
CA GLN A 591 -40.66 -12.13 22.31
C GLN A 591 -40.59 -12.62 20.86
N MET A 592 -39.79 -13.64 20.58
CA MET A 592 -39.73 -14.28 19.26
C MET A 592 -40.91 -15.20 18.99
N GLY A 593 -41.85 -15.35 19.94
CA GLY A 593 -43.02 -16.22 19.81
C GLY A 593 -42.68 -17.71 19.77
N LEU A 594 -41.53 -18.10 20.32
CA LEU A 594 -41.04 -19.47 20.33
C LEU A 594 -41.53 -20.28 21.53
N ILE A 595 -41.90 -19.61 22.63
CA ILE A 595 -42.49 -20.19 23.85
C ILE A 595 -43.59 -19.31 24.44
#